data_AF-A0A5C5S4S5-F1
#
_entry.id   AF-A0A5C5S4S5-F1
#
_cell.length_a   1.000
_cell.length_b   1.000
_cell.length_c   1.000
_cell.angle_alpha   90.00
_cell.angle_beta   90.00
_cell.angle_gamma   90.00
#
_symmetry.space_group_name_H-M   'P 1'
#
loop_
_entity.id
_entity.type
_entity.pdbx_description
1 polymer ?
#
loop_
_entity_poly.entity_id
_entity_poly.type
_entity_poly.pdbx_seq_one_letter_code
_entity_poly.pdbx_strand_id
1 'polypeptide(L)'
;MPETRTAGATAWLRAVQRWEDGTVSGVVVHRWTGYTAADIRRHRIARCREARLNHQLDGDALVITLRDGRTETLTFHDTEPQAVPA
;
A
#
# COMPACT_ATOMS: atom_id res chain seq x y z
N MET A 1 0.43 9.92 16.97
CA MET A 1 1.09 10.94 16.11
C MET A 1 0.05 11.38 15.10
N PRO A 2 -0.39 12.65 15.06
CA PRO A 2 -1.34 13.09 14.06
C PRO A 2 -0.66 13.02 12.69
N GLU A 3 -1.24 12.25 11.78
CA GLU A 3 -0.79 12.12 10.41
C GLU A 3 -0.85 13.50 9.76
N THR A 4 0.27 13.99 9.25
CA THR A 4 0.37 15.34 8.73
C THR A 4 -0.49 15.43 7.47
N ARG A 5 -1.69 16.02 7.58
CA ARG A 5 -2.50 16.31 6.40
C ARG A 5 -1.85 17.42 5.60
N THR A 6 -1.66 17.18 4.32
CA THR A 6 -1.16 18.14 3.34
C THR A 6 -2.34 18.71 2.56
N ALA A 7 -2.70 19.97 2.78
CA ALA A 7 -3.86 20.60 2.14
C ALA A 7 -3.74 20.54 0.61
N GLY A 8 -4.81 20.09 -0.06
CA GLY A 8 -4.86 19.98 -1.52
C GLY A 8 -4.17 18.73 -2.12
N ALA A 9 -3.39 17.98 -1.35
CA ALA A 9 -2.77 16.75 -1.83
C ALA A 9 -3.82 15.64 -2.02
N THR A 10 -3.65 14.83 -3.06
CA THR A 10 -4.38 13.58 -3.23
C THR A 10 -3.38 12.50 -3.57
N ALA A 11 -3.46 11.38 -2.88
CA ALA A 11 -2.64 10.22 -3.15
C ALA A 11 -3.50 8.97 -3.25
N TRP A 12 -2.92 7.96 -3.84
CA TRP A 12 -3.55 6.70 -4.19
C TRP A 12 -2.70 5.56 -3.69
N LEU A 13 -3.36 4.54 -3.13
CA LEU A 13 -2.75 3.31 -2.69
C LEU A 13 -3.35 2.17 -3.50
N ARG A 14 -2.52 1.44 -4.23
CA ARG A 14 -2.90 0.19 -4.88
C ARG A 14 -2.36 -0.98 -4.07
N ALA A 15 -3.25 -1.88 -3.64
CA ALA A 15 -2.92 -3.13 -2.99
C ALA A 15 -3.18 -4.28 -3.95
N VAL A 16 -2.19 -5.15 -4.14
CA VAL A 16 -2.33 -6.39 -4.92
C VAL A 16 -2.02 -7.56 -4.01
N GLN A 17 -3.00 -8.43 -3.81
CA GLN A 17 -2.85 -9.65 -3.01
C GLN A 17 -2.53 -10.83 -3.93
N ARG A 18 -1.50 -11.59 -3.58
CA ARG A 18 -1.03 -12.76 -4.33
C ARG A 18 -0.80 -13.96 -3.43
N TRP A 19 -1.06 -15.13 -3.99
CA TRP A 19 -0.62 -16.41 -3.44
C TRP A 19 0.84 -16.68 -3.81
N GLU A 20 1.44 -17.69 -3.16
CA GLU A 20 2.84 -18.07 -3.37
C GLU A 20 3.11 -18.57 -4.81
N ASP A 21 2.10 -19.19 -5.45
CA ASP A 21 2.14 -19.63 -6.84
C ASP A 21 2.11 -18.47 -7.87
N GLY A 22 1.99 -17.23 -7.41
CA GLY A 22 1.89 -16.02 -8.23
C GLY A 22 0.45 -15.63 -8.61
N THR A 23 -0.55 -16.43 -8.25
CA THR A 23 -1.96 -16.15 -8.54
C THR A 23 -2.42 -14.89 -7.82
N VAL A 24 -3.01 -13.95 -8.57
CA VAL A 24 -3.60 -12.73 -8.00
C VAL A 24 -4.94 -13.07 -7.34
N SER A 25 -5.00 -12.91 -6.02
CA SER A 25 -6.21 -13.10 -5.22
C SER A 25 -7.12 -11.87 -5.26
N GLY A 26 -6.57 -10.67 -5.48
CA GLY A 26 -7.36 -9.44 -5.53
C GLY A 26 -6.52 -8.18 -5.74
N VAL A 27 -7.19 -7.13 -6.22
CA VAL A 27 -6.61 -5.79 -6.38
C VAL A 27 -7.57 -4.77 -5.77
N VAL A 28 -7.06 -3.93 -4.88
CA VAL A 28 -7.83 -2.85 -4.24
C VAL A 28 -7.11 -1.53 -4.47
N VAL A 29 -7.87 -0.50 -4.85
CA VAL A 29 -7.34 0.86 -5.02
C VAL A 29 -8.06 1.79 -4.05
N HIS A 30 -7.29 2.51 -3.24
CA HIS A 30 -7.80 3.49 -2.29
C HIS A 30 -7.36 4.90 -2.68
N ARG A 31 -8.29 5.84 -2.69
CA ARG A 31 -8.02 7.27 -2.83
C ARG A 31 -7.98 7.94 -1.46
N TRP A 32 -6.93 8.71 -1.21
CA TRP A 32 -6.69 9.44 0.04
C TRP A 32 -6.57 10.93 -0.25
N THR A 33 -7.42 11.73 0.38
CA THR A 33 -7.41 13.19 0.22
C THR A 33 -6.76 13.87 1.42
N GLY A 34 -5.95 14.88 1.16
CA GLY A 34 -5.15 15.55 2.17
C GLY A 34 -3.88 14.79 2.56
N TYR A 35 -3.42 13.81 1.78
CA TYR A 35 -2.22 13.02 2.05
C TYR A 35 -1.38 12.89 0.79
N THR A 36 -0.06 12.83 0.97
CA THR A 36 0.88 12.42 -0.08
C THR A 36 1.12 10.90 -0.05
N ALA A 37 1.64 10.33 -1.13
CA ALA A 37 2.04 8.94 -1.19
C ALA A 37 3.04 8.57 -0.07
N ALA A 38 3.96 9.50 0.24
CA ALA A 38 4.92 9.36 1.33
C ALA A 38 4.25 9.30 2.71
N ASP A 39 3.17 10.06 2.94
CA ASP A 39 2.43 10.02 4.20
C ASP A 39 1.75 8.67 4.39
N ILE A 40 1.07 8.18 3.35
CA ILE A 40 0.37 6.88 3.38
C ILE A 40 1.37 5.74 3.56
N ARG A 41 2.53 5.80 2.89
CA ARG A 41 3.60 4.80 3.04
C ARG A 41 4.09 4.73 4.48
N ARG A 42 4.40 5.88 5.09
CA ARG A 42 4.83 5.95 6.49
C ARG A 42 3.76 5.38 7.43
N HIS A 43 2.49 5.76 7.22
CA HIS A 43 1.38 5.22 7.99
C HIS A 43 1.30 3.69 7.87
N ARG A 44 1.35 3.14 6.66
CA ARG A 44 1.26 1.69 6.45
C ARG A 44 2.41 0.92 7.08
N ILE A 45 3.63 1.43 7.00
CA ILE A 45 4.80 0.83 7.68
C ILE A 45 4.58 0.81 9.19
N ALA A 46 4.10 1.91 9.78
CA ALA A 46 3.82 1.97 11.21
C ALA A 46 2.76 0.92 11.61
N ARG A 47 1.68 0.79 10.84
CA ARG A 47 0.65 -0.25 11.06
C ARG A 47 1.20 -1.68 10.94
N CYS A 48 2.09 -1.94 10.00
CA CYS A 48 2.75 -3.26 9.89
C CYS A 48 3.58 -3.58 11.13
N ARG A 49 4.32 -2.58 11.65
CA ARG A 49 5.11 -2.72 12.89
C ARG A 49 4.22 -2.96 14.10
N GLU A 50 3.13 -2.20 14.25
CA GLU A 50 2.14 -2.39 15.34
C GLU A 50 1.53 -3.79 15.31
N ALA A 51 1.16 -4.27 14.12
CA ALA A 51 0.55 -5.59 13.93
C ALA A 51 1.57 -6.76 13.95
N ARG A 52 2.87 -6.46 14.07
CA ARG A 52 3.99 -7.42 13.95
C ARG A 52 3.93 -8.26 12.67
N LEU A 53 3.57 -7.62 11.56
CA LEU A 53 3.57 -8.24 10.24
C LEU A 53 4.97 -8.17 9.63
N ASN A 54 5.37 -9.26 8.98
CA ASN A 54 6.57 -9.25 8.18
C ASN A 54 6.36 -8.33 6.97
N HIS A 55 7.26 -7.38 6.76
CA HIS A 55 7.15 -6.42 5.68
C HIS A 55 8.54 -6.04 5.17
N GLN A 56 8.62 -5.80 3.87
CA GLN A 56 9.83 -5.38 3.17
C GLN A 56 9.53 -4.24 2.21
N LEU A 57 10.51 -3.36 2.00
CA LEU A 57 10.46 -2.36 0.95
C LEU A 57 11.14 -2.91 -0.30
N ASP A 58 10.46 -2.83 -1.43
CA ASP A 58 10.96 -3.19 -2.76
C ASP A 58 10.77 -2.00 -3.70
N GLY A 59 11.82 -1.19 -3.83
CA GLY A 59 11.74 0.13 -4.46
C GLY A 59 10.65 1.01 -3.83
N ASP A 60 9.68 1.41 -4.64
CA ASP A 60 8.54 2.24 -4.23
C ASP A 60 7.37 1.42 -3.65
N ALA A 61 7.46 0.09 -3.67
CA ALA A 61 6.46 -0.80 -3.12
C ALA A 61 6.76 -1.21 -1.67
N LEU A 62 5.70 -1.46 -0.90
CA LEU A 62 5.75 -2.10 0.40
C LEU A 62 5.12 -3.49 0.25
N VAL A 63 5.93 -4.54 0.45
CA VAL A 63 5.48 -5.93 0.40
C VAL A 63 5.22 -6.40 1.83
N ILE A 64 4.04 -6.94 2.08
CA ILE A 64 3.61 -7.43 3.39
C ILE A 64 3.32 -8.92 3.26
N THR A 65 3.88 -9.74 4.15
CA THR A 65 3.48 -11.15 4.27
C THR A 65 2.35 -11.24 5.29
N LEU A 66 1.18 -11.65 4.82
CA LEU A 66 0.00 -11.87 5.65
C LEU A 66 0.12 -13.21 6.39
N ARG A 67 -0.64 -13.36 7.47
CA ARG A 67 -0.58 -14.54 8.35
C ARG A 67 -1.07 -15.83 7.69
N ASP A 68 -1.85 -15.71 6.62
CA ASP A 68 -2.37 -16.82 5.82
C ASP A 68 -1.40 -17.24 4.69
N GLY A 69 -0.18 -16.70 4.68
CA GLY A 69 0.84 -16.99 3.68
C GLY A 69 0.73 -16.16 2.41
N ARG A 70 -0.31 -15.32 2.24
CA ARG A 70 -0.40 -14.41 1.09
C ARG A 70 0.61 -13.27 1.20
N THR A 71 1.01 -12.77 0.05
CA THR A 71 1.75 -11.50 -0.04
C THR A 71 0.81 -10.40 -0.51
N GLU A 72 0.88 -9.25 0.13
CA GLU A 72 0.20 -8.03 -0.30
C GLU A 72 1.25 -6.99 -0.71
N THR A 73 1.26 -6.62 -1.98
CA THR A 73 2.12 -5.57 -2.52
C THR A 73 1.34 -4.27 -2.56
N LEU A 74 1.81 -3.28 -1.80
CA LEU A 74 1.26 -1.93 -1.72
C LEU A 74 2.13 -0.97 -2.55
N THR A 75 1.54 -0.32 -3.55
CA THR A 75 2.18 0.74 -4.34
C THR A 75 1.50 2.07 -4.08
N PHE A 76 2.29 3.11 -3.85
CA PHE A 76 1.81 4.43 -3.46
C PHE A 76 2.04 5.42 -4.61
N HIS A 77 1.04 6.22 -4.93
CA HIS A 77 1.08 7.15 -6.05
C HIS A 77 0.53 8.52 -5.63
N ASP A 78 1.18 9.61 -6.03
CA ASP A 78 0.61 10.96 -5.87
C ASP A 78 -0.37 11.31 -6.99
N THR A 79 -0.53 10.42 -7.98
CA THR A 79 -1.50 10.51 -9.07
C THR A 79 -2.36 9.25 -9.14
N GLU A 80 -3.51 9.33 -9.79
CA GLU A 80 -4.35 8.16 -9.99
C GLU A 80 -3.60 7.09 -10.80
N PRO A 81 -3.49 5.85 -10.29
CA PRO A 81 -2.83 4.78 -11.02
C PRO A 81 -3.68 4.42 -12.25
N GLN A 82 -3.03 4.29 -13.41
CA GLN A 82 -3.71 3.80 -14.60
C GLN A 82 -4.25 2.39 -14.32
N ALA A 83 -5.48 2.13 -14.78
CA ALA A 83 -6.04 0.78 -14.75
C ALA A 83 -5.16 -0.13 -15.61
N VAL A 84 -4.38 -0.99 -14.97
CA VAL A 84 -3.65 -2.05 -15.69
C VAL A 84 -4.71 -3.08 -16.12
N PRO A 85 -4.80 -3.43 -17.41
CA PRO A 85 -5.75 -4.44 -17.85
C PRO A 85 -5.51 -5.76 -17.10
N ALA A 86 -6.61 -6.38 -16.70
CA ALA A 86 -6.66 -7.65 -15.97
C ALA A 86 -6.07 -8.80 -16.79
#